data_AF-A0A1D6JY08-F1
#
_entry.id   AF-A0A1D6JY08-F1
#
_cell.length_a   1.000
_cell.length_b   1.000
_cell.length_c   1.000
_cell.angle_alpha   90.00
_cell.angle_beta   90.00
_cell.angle_gamma   90.00
#
_symmetry.space_group_name_H-M   'P 1'
#
loop_
_entity.id
_entity.type
_entity.pdbx_description
1 polymer ?
#
loop_
_entity_poly.entity_id
_entity_poly.type
_entity_poly.pdbx_seq_one_letter_code
_entity_poly.pdbx_strand_id
1 'polypeptide(L)'
;MITGKWNKSLSCQPCDQEGDPLPGTELKEIWRVAPAPQGDKYQYTHFAHKINSFDTAPKKLLASDSRLRPDRYALEKGDMSKSGAES
;
A
#
# COMPACT_ATOMS: atom_id res chain seq x y z
N MET A 1 -18.67 7.85 -15.55
CA MET A 1 -18.21 6.43 -15.55
C MET A 1 -16.79 6.34 -15.01
N ILE A 2 -16.53 5.36 -14.15
CA ILE A 2 -15.19 5.01 -13.67
C ILE A 2 -14.87 3.60 -14.17
N THR A 3 -13.71 3.42 -14.79
CA THR A 3 -13.31 2.15 -15.41
C THR A 3 -11.85 1.87 -15.12
N GLY A 4 -11.50 0.62 -14.82
CA GLY A 4 -10.11 0.24 -14.58
C GLY A 4 -9.96 -1.10 -13.89
N LYS A 5 -8.71 -1.43 -13.57
CA LYS A 5 -8.35 -2.55 -12.71
C LYS A 5 -7.67 -2.00 -11.47
N TRP A 6 -8.19 -2.33 -10.29
CA TRP A 6 -7.68 -1.81 -9.01
C TRP A 6 -6.20 -2.13 -8.76
N ASN A 7 -5.64 -3.16 -9.41
CA ASN A 7 -4.23 -3.53 -9.32
C ASN A 7 -3.36 -2.97 -10.45
N LYS A 8 -3.89 -2.07 -11.31
CA LYS A 8 -3.16 -1.49 -12.44
C LYS A 8 -3.41 0.01 -12.62
N SER A 9 -4.62 0.39 -13.00
CA SER A 9 -4.98 1.80 -13.20
C SER A 9 -6.49 1.99 -13.21
N LEU A 10 -6.90 3.22 -12.96
CA LEU A 10 -8.28 3.68 -12.90
C LEU A 10 -8.41 4.97 -13.73
N SER A 11 -9.45 5.04 -14.54
CA SER A 11 -9.77 6.17 -15.39
C SER A 11 -11.23 6.57 -15.20
N CYS A 12 -11.56 7.83 -15.47
CA CYS A 12 -12.92 8.33 -15.39
C CYS A 12 -13.29 9.23 -16.56
N GLN A 13 -14.59 9.31 -16.85
CA GLN A 13 -15.17 10.32 -17.73
C GLN A 13 -16.56 10.73 -17.23
N PRO A 14 -17.01 11.97 -17.50
CA PRO A 14 -18.37 12.40 -17.19
C PRO A 14 -19.43 11.56 -17.89
N CYS A 15 -20.57 11.36 -17.23
CA CYS A 15 -21.75 10.71 -17.79
C CYS A 15 -22.99 11.56 -17.58
N ASP A 16 -24.01 11.32 -18.40
CA ASP A 16 -25.36 11.83 -18.17
C ASP A 16 -26.07 11.10 -17.01
N GLN A 17 -27.36 11.37 -16.84
CA GLN A 17 -28.20 10.79 -15.80
C GLN A 17 -28.52 9.30 -16.03
N GLU A 18 -28.44 8.83 -17.28
CA GLU A 18 -28.68 7.43 -17.66
C GLU A 18 -27.41 6.58 -17.45
N GLY A 19 -26.26 7.24 -17.29
CA GLY A 19 -24.96 6.61 -17.04
C GLY A 19 -24.09 6.52 -18.29
N ASP A 20 -24.55 7.07 -19.41
CA ASP A 20 -23.84 7.05 -20.68
C ASP A 20 -22.80 8.18 -20.75
N PRO A 21 -21.64 7.95 -21.39
CA PRO A 21 -20.61 8.98 -21.54
C PRO A 21 -21.11 10.20 -22.30
N LEU A 22 -20.81 11.40 -21.79
CA LEU A 22 -21.19 12.63 -22.49
C LEU A 22 -20.45 12.76 -23.84
N PRO A 23 -21.11 13.23 -24.92
CA PRO A 23 -20.47 13.42 -26.21
C PRO A 23 -19.24 14.33 -26.14
N GLY A 24 -18.16 13.93 -26.82
CA GLY A 24 -16.91 14.70 -26.85
C GLY A 24 -16.08 14.63 -25.58
N THR A 25 -16.45 13.78 -24.60
CA THR A 25 -15.62 13.51 -23.43
C THR A 25 -14.67 12.35 -23.67
N GLU A 26 -13.49 12.42 -23.05
CA GLU A 26 -12.47 11.39 -23.12
C GLU A 26 -12.25 10.75 -21.75
N LEU A 27 -11.89 9.47 -21.77
CA LEU A 27 -11.54 8.73 -20.56
C LEU A 27 -10.17 9.20 -20.05
N LYS A 28 -10.16 9.89 -18.91
CA LYS A 28 -8.94 10.40 -18.27
C LYS A 28 -8.45 9.46 -17.19
N GLU A 29 -7.18 9.04 -17.26
CA GLU A 29 -6.56 8.30 -16.17
C GLU A 29 -6.43 9.20 -14.92
N ILE A 30 -6.93 8.71 -13.79
CA ILE A 30 -6.90 9.44 -12.50
C ILE A 30 -6.02 8.76 -11.46
N TRP A 31 -5.69 7.48 -11.66
CA TRP A 31 -4.83 6.74 -10.75
C TRP A 31 -4.12 5.58 -11.46
N ARG A 32 -2.90 5.28 -11.02
CA ARG A 32 -2.10 4.15 -11.48
C ARG A 32 -1.32 3.55 -10.31
N VAL A 33 -1.20 2.23 -10.30
CA VAL A 33 -0.39 1.52 -9.31
C VAL A 33 1.07 1.95 -9.42
N ALA A 34 1.70 2.26 -8.28
CA ALA A 34 3.12 2.57 -8.24
C ALA A 34 3.96 1.31 -8.51
N PRO A 35 5.16 1.43 -9.09
CA PRO A 35 6.09 0.32 -9.20
C PRO A 35 6.38 -0.31 -7.83
N ALA A 36 6.48 -1.64 -7.79
CA ALA A 36 6.94 -2.39 -6.63
C ALA A 36 8.43 -2.76 -6.78
N PRO A 37 9.18 -2.91 -5.67
CA PRO A 37 10.54 -3.42 -5.73
C PRO A 37 10.58 -4.81 -6.37
N GLN A 38 11.55 -5.03 -7.26
CA GLN A 38 11.74 -6.33 -7.92
C GLN A 38 12.38 -7.33 -6.95
N GLY A 39 11.83 -8.55 -6.88
CA GLY A 39 12.40 -9.63 -6.07
C GLY A 39 12.23 -9.44 -4.56
N ASP A 40 11.30 -8.58 -4.13
CA ASP A 40 11.04 -8.39 -2.70
C ASP A 40 10.61 -9.70 -2.02
N LYS A 41 11.21 -9.99 -0.86
CA LYS A 41 11.01 -11.24 -0.11
C LYS A 41 9.53 -11.51 0.22
N TYR A 42 8.76 -10.46 0.49
CA TYR A 42 7.36 -10.55 0.88
C TYR A 42 6.42 -9.86 -0.11
N GLN A 43 6.94 -9.50 -1.29
CA GLN A 43 6.22 -8.80 -2.35
C GLN A 43 5.59 -7.47 -1.89
N TYR A 44 6.25 -6.80 -0.94
CA TYR A 44 5.81 -5.52 -0.41
C TYR A 44 6.08 -4.38 -1.39
N THR A 45 5.20 -3.39 -1.36
CA THR A 45 5.42 -2.13 -2.06
C THR A 45 6.49 -1.30 -1.35
N HIS A 46 7.08 -0.33 -2.05
CA HIS A 46 7.99 0.64 -1.41
C HIS A 46 7.33 1.40 -0.25
N PHE A 47 6.01 1.61 -0.31
CA PHE A 47 5.28 2.23 0.79
C PHE A 47 5.19 1.31 2.01
N ALA A 48 4.87 0.03 1.80
CA ALA A 48 4.75 -0.95 2.89
C ALA A 48 6.06 -1.11 3.69
N HIS A 49 7.22 -1.07 3.01
CA HIS A 49 8.54 -1.07 3.66
C HIS A 49 8.76 0.08 4.65
N LYS A 50 8.05 1.20 4.49
CA LYS A 50 8.18 2.35 5.40
C LYS A 50 7.22 2.30 6.59
N ILE A 51 6.18 1.47 6.55
CA ILE A 51 5.12 1.48 7.58
C ILE A 51 5.66 1.01 8.93
N ASN A 52 6.50 -0.03 8.91
CA ASN A 52 7.08 -0.61 10.13
C ASN A 52 8.54 -0.21 10.39
N SER A 53 9.13 0.62 9.54
CA SER A 53 10.51 1.07 9.72
C SER A 53 10.61 2.10 10.86
N PHE A 54 11.61 1.92 11.72
CA PHE A 54 11.99 2.91 12.73
C PHE A 54 12.66 4.15 12.14
N ASP A 55 13.20 4.07 10.91
CA ASP A 55 13.85 5.21 10.25
C ASP A 55 12.84 6.34 9.94
N THR A 56 11.58 5.97 9.72
CA THR A 56 10.48 6.90 9.47
C THR A 56 9.57 7.11 10.68
N ALA A 57 9.93 6.57 11.84
CA ALA A 57 9.12 6.67 13.05
C ALA A 57 9.20 8.07 13.70
N PRO A 58 8.09 8.63 14.19
CA PRO A 58 8.14 9.83 15.02
C PRO A 58 8.85 9.55 16.36
N LYS A 59 9.56 10.54 16.90
CA LYS A 59 10.43 10.40 18.09
C LYS A 59 9.73 9.96 19.38
N LYS A 60 8.40 10.09 19.47
CA LYS A 60 7.60 9.78 20.66
C LYS A 60 6.49 8.81 20.31
N LEU A 61 6.81 7.53 20.29
CA LEU A 61 5.82 6.48 20.05
C LEU A 61 5.09 6.16 21.34
N LEU A 62 3.78 5.96 21.22
CA LEU A 62 3.00 5.37 22.29
C LEU A 62 3.39 3.90 22.43
N ALA A 63 3.30 3.35 23.65
CA ALA A 63 3.64 1.95 23.90
C ALA A 63 2.82 0.95 23.07
N SER A 64 1.62 1.35 22.61
CA SER A 64 0.74 0.57 21.76
C SER A 64 1.05 0.65 20.26
N ASP A 65 2.08 1.40 19.85
CA ASP A 65 2.45 1.52 18.45
C ASP A 65 2.95 0.17 17.90
N SER A 66 2.44 -0.23 16.73
CA SER A 66 2.78 -1.51 16.11
C SER A 66 4.25 -1.67 15.77
N ARG A 67 5.01 -0.57 15.62
CA ARG A 67 6.46 -0.61 15.42
C ARG A 67 7.21 -1.14 16.64
N LEU A 68 6.63 -1.05 17.83
CA LEU A 68 7.23 -1.53 19.07
C LEU A 68 6.94 -3.01 19.37
N ARG A 69 6.17 -3.70 18.51
CA ARG A 69 5.83 -5.11 18.70
C ARG A 69 7.08 -6.00 18.52
N PRO A 70 7.50 -6.74 19.57
CA PRO A 70 8.78 -7.44 19.57
C PRO A 70 8.81 -8.60 18.57
N ASP A 71 7.69 -9.31 18.40
CA ASP A 71 7.50 -10.38 17.42
C ASP A 71 7.71 -9.90 15.97
N ARG A 72 7.17 -8.73 15.64
CA ARG A 72 7.29 -8.13 14.28
C ARG A 72 8.69 -7.63 14.01
N TYR A 73 9.35 -7.07 15.03
CA TYR A 73 10.73 -6.62 14.94
C TYR A 73 11.71 -7.80 14.75
N ALA A 74 11.48 -8.91 15.46
CA ALA A 74 12.24 -10.14 15.26
C ALA A 74 12.05 -10.69 13.83
N LEU A 75 10.81 -10.67 13.31
CA LEU A 75 10.51 -11.09 11.94
C LEU A 75 11.22 -10.24 10.88
N GLU A 76 11.22 -8.91 11.04
CA GLU A 76 11.90 -7.98 10.12
C GLU A 76 13.40 -8.25 10.07
N LYS A 77 14.02 -8.60 11.20
CA LYS A 77 15.43 -9.01 11.29
C LYS A 77 15.71 -10.43 10.80
N GLY A 78 14.67 -11.21 10.47
CA GLY A 78 14.80 -12.60 10.06
C GLY A 78 14.99 -13.59 11.21
N ASP A 79 14.77 -13.19 12.46
CA ASP A 79 14.82 -14.08 13.63
C ASP A 79 13.48 -14.80 13.82
N MET A 80 13.31 -15.88 13.04
CA MET A 80 12.07 -16.66 13.02
C MET A 80 11.78 -17.38 14.35
N SER A 81 12.82 -17.79 15.07
CA SER A 81 12.67 -18.49 16.36
C SER A 81 12.15 -17.54 17.43
N LYS A 82 12.68 -16.32 17.49
CA LYS A 82 12.25 -15.31 18.45
C LYS A 82 10.88 -14.75 18.11
N SER A 83 10.60 -14.52 16.81
CA SER A 83 9.28 -14.05 16.36
C SER A 83 8.15 -15.00 16.77
N GLY A 84 8.35 -16.32 16.64
CA GLY A 84 7.37 -17.30 17.06
C GLY A 84 7.19 -17.42 18.57
N ALA A 85 8.22 -17.10 19.36
CA ALA A 85 8.15 -17.14 20.83
C ALA A 85 7.49 -15.88 21.45
N GLU A 86 7.48 -14.76 20.73
CA GLU A 86 6.94 -13.47 21.18
C GLU A 86 5.54 -13.16 20.61
N SER A 87 4.94 -14.13 19.89
CA SER A 87 3.61 -14.04 19.25
C SER A 87 2.43 -14.16 20.23
#